data_AF-A0A6N2NJN7-F1
#
_entry.id   AF-A0A6N2NJN7-F1
#
_cell.length_a   1.000
_cell.length_b   1.000
_cell.length_c   1.000
_cell.angle_alpha   90.00
_cell.angle_beta   90.00
_cell.angle_gamma   90.00
#
_symmetry.space_group_name_H-M   'P 1'
#
loop_
_entity.id
_entity.type
_entity.pdbx_description
1 polymer ?
#
loop_
_entity_poly.entity_id
_entity_poly.type
_entity_poly.pdbx_seq_one_letter_code
_entity_poly.pdbx_strand_id
1 'polypeptide(L)'
;MGVPQTMEALRERADFIKESLQKSQIITDNMAAILGSFDHRLSALETAMRPTQIRTHSIRRAHENIDKTLKAAEVILSQFDLTRKAEAKILRGPHEDLESYLEAIDQLRSNVKFFSSNKSFKSSDGVLNHANQLLAKAISKLEEEFRQLLTNYSKPVEPDRLFEGLPNSLRPSSSGSPRKHGDDNTKSPTEHQGKSLENAIYTLPTLIPPRIIPLLHDLAQQMAQAGHQQQLFRIYRDTRASVLEQSVRKLGVERLSKDDVQKMQWEVLEAKIGNWIHYMRIAVKLLFAGENL
;
A
#
# COMPACT_ATOMS: atom_id res chain seq x y z
N MET A 1 -33.65 -34.10 -114.00
CA MET A 1 -34.85 -33.59 -113.29
C MET A 1 -34.52 -33.49 -111.81
N GLY A 2 -34.15 -32.32 -111.29
CA GLY A 2 -33.73 -32.22 -109.87
C GLY A 2 -33.68 -30.81 -109.30
N VAL A 3 -33.51 -29.79 -110.15
CA VAL A 3 -33.42 -28.38 -109.74
C VAL A 3 -34.70 -27.83 -109.06
N PRO A 4 -35.94 -28.18 -109.48
CA PRO A 4 -37.16 -27.69 -108.82
C PRO A 4 -37.32 -28.25 -107.40
N GLN A 5 -37.05 -29.55 -107.21
CA GLN A 5 -37.16 -30.23 -105.90
C GLN A 5 -36.12 -29.72 -104.89
N THR A 6 -34.89 -29.42 -105.33
CA THR A 6 -33.87 -28.85 -104.44
C THR A 6 -34.20 -27.43 -104.00
N MET A 7 -34.83 -26.64 -104.89
CA MET A 7 -35.21 -25.25 -104.60
C MET A 7 -36.41 -25.19 -103.64
N GLU A 8 -37.33 -26.13 -103.76
CA GLU A 8 -38.47 -26.30 -102.86
C GLU A 8 -38.04 -26.80 -101.47
N ALA A 9 -37.11 -27.76 -101.40
CA ALA A 9 -36.50 -28.21 -100.14
C ALA A 9 -35.65 -27.13 -99.43
N LEU A 10 -34.97 -26.27 -100.20
CA LEU A 10 -34.27 -25.08 -99.67
C LEU A 10 -35.25 -24.04 -99.13
N ARG A 11 -36.41 -23.87 -99.79
CA ARG A 11 -37.48 -22.97 -99.35
C ARG A 11 -38.13 -23.48 -98.07
N GLU A 12 -38.47 -24.76 -97.98
CA GLU A 12 -38.96 -25.37 -96.74
C GLU A 12 -37.95 -25.28 -95.59
N ARG A 13 -36.65 -25.50 -95.86
CA ARG A 13 -35.60 -25.30 -94.84
C ARG A 13 -35.46 -23.85 -94.40
N ALA A 14 -35.56 -22.90 -95.33
CA ALA A 14 -35.52 -21.47 -95.00
C ALA A 14 -36.75 -21.05 -94.18
N ASP A 15 -37.94 -21.56 -94.53
CA ASP A 15 -39.17 -21.31 -93.80
C ASP A 15 -39.12 -21.94 -92.39
N PHE A 16 -38.59 -23.16 -92.26
CA PHE A 16 -38.37 -23.81 -90.96
C PHE A 16 -37.36 -23.05 -90.08
N ILE A 17 -36.22 -22.61 -90.64
CA ILE A 17 -35.22 -21.81 -89.91
C ILE A 17 -35.84 -20.48 -89.47
N LYS A 18 -36.63 -19.84 -90.32
CA LYS A 18 -37.33 -18.60 -90.00
C LYS A 18 -38.34 -18.79 -88.87
N GLU A 19 -39.10 -19.89 -88.89
CA GLU A 19 -40.06 -20.22 -87.84
C GLU A 19 -39.34 -20.57 -86.52
N SER A 20 -38.23 -21.30 -86.58
CA SER A 20 -37.38 -21.60 -85.41
C SER A 20 -36.74 -20.34 -84.83
N LEU A 21 -36.31 -19.40 -85.69
CA LEU A 21 -35.76 -18.11 -85.28
C LEU A 21 -36.84 -17.25 -84.61
N GLN A 22 -38.06 -17.21 -85.16
CA GLN A 22 -39.20 -16.54 -84.53
C GLN A 22 -39.55 -17.15 -83.17
N LYS A 23 -39.57 -18.50 -83.06
CA LYS A 23 -39.75 -19.18 -81.77
C LYS A 23 -38.64 -18.84 -80.79
N SER A 24 -37.37 -18.84 -81.22
CA SER A 24 -36.24 -18.43 -80.38
C SER A 24 -36.33 -16.97 -79.95
N GLN A 25 -36.78 -16.07 -80.83
CA GLN A 25 -36.98 -14.66 -80.51
C GLN A 25 -38.07 -14.50 -79.44
N ILE A 26 -39.22 -15.17 -79.60
CA ILE A 26 -40.29 -15.18 -78.60
C ILE A 26 -39.78 -15.71 -77.24
N ILE A 27 -38.95 -16.76 -77.26
CA ILE A 27 -38.35 -17.30 -76.03
C ILE A 27 -37.41 -16.28 -75.38
N THR A 28 -36.55 -15.61 -76.15
CA THR A 28 -35.66 -14.55 -75.65
C THR A 28 -36.44 -13.38 -75.07
N ASP A 29 -37.51 -12.95 -75.75
CA ASP A 29 -38.37 -11.85 -75.30
C ASP A 29 -39.11 -12.23 -74.01
N ASN A 30 -39.59 -13.47 -73.91
CA ASN A 30 -40.17 -14.00 -72.67
C ASN A 30 -39.14 -14.04 -71.53
N MET A 31 -37.91 -14.46 -71.81
CA MET A 31 -36.84 -14.50 -70.81
C MET A 31 -36.46 -13.08 -70.36
N ALA A 32 -36.38 -12.12 -71.28
CA ALA A 32 -36.16 -10.71 -70.98
C ALA A 32 -37.30 -10.12 -70.12
N ALA A 33 -38.56 -10.45 -70.44
CA ALA A 33 -39.72 -10.05 -69.66
C ALA A 33 -39.69 -10.63 -68.24
N ILE A 34 -39.32 -11.92 -68.10
CA ILE A 34 -39.17 -12.58 -66.81
C ILE A 34 -38.06 -11.91 -65.98
N LEU A 35 -36.87 -11.68 -66.57
CA LEU A 35 -35.76 -11.02 -65.88
C LEU A 35 -36.10 -9.59 -65.47
N GLY A 36 -36.77 -8.83 -66.33
CA GLY A 36 -37.27 -7.50 -65.98
C GLY A 36 -38.29 -7.54 -64.83
N SER A 37 -39.15 -8.56 -64.77
CA SER A 37 -40.07 -8.75 -63.66
C SER A 37 -39.36 -9.10 -62.34
N PHE A 38 -38.28 -9.88 -62.40
CA PHE A 38 -37.46 -10.19 -61.23
C PHE A 38 -36.74 -8.95 -60.71
N ASP A 39 -36.15 -8.15 -61.60
CA ASP A 39 -35.46 -6.92 -61.24
C ASP A 39 -36.41 -5.92 -60.58
N HIS A 40 -37.62 -5.77 -61.13
CA HIS A 40 -38.65 -4.92 -60.53
C HIS A 40 -39.09 -5.42 -59.15
N ARG A 41 -39.27 -6.75 -59.00
CA ARG A 41 -39.62 -7.38 -57.71
C ARG A 41 -38.50 -7.25 -56.68
N LEU A 42 -37.24 -7.43 -57.07
CA LEU A 42 -36.06 -7.26 -56.22
C LEU A 42 -35.90 -5.81 -55.77
N SER A 43 -36.05 -4.86 -56.70
CA SER A 43 -36.00 -3.43 -56.40
C SER A 43 -37.12 -3.00 -55.44
N ALA A 44 -38.35 -3.49 -55.65
CA ALA A 44 -39.47 -3.26 -54.74
C ALA A 44 -39.22 -3.89 -53.35
N LEU A 45 -38.67 -5.11 -53.30
CA LEU A 45 -38.33 -5.78 -52.05
C LEU A 45 -37.22 -5.04 -51.30
N GLU A 46 -36.15 -4.63 -51.97
CA GLU A 46 -35.05 -3.87 -51.35
C GLU A 46 -35.59 -2.53 -50.80
N THR A 47 -36.41 -1.84 -51.58
CA THR A 47 -37.03 -0.57 -51.16
C THR A 47 -37.94 -0.76 -49.94
N ALA A 48 -38.70 -1.86 -49.89
CA ALA A 48 -39.54 -2.20 -48.74
C ALA A 48 -38.74 -2.67 -47.50
N MET A 49 -37.60 -3.35 -47.70
CA MET A 49 -36.77 -3.89 -46.62
C MET A 49 -35.78 -2.87 -46.03
N ARG A 50 -35.28 -1.94 -46.84
CA ARG A 50 -34.25 -0.96 -46.44
C ARG A 50 -34.62 -0.17 -45.17
N PRO A 51 -35.85 0.37 -45.02
CA PRO A 51 -36.25 1.07 -43.78
C PRO A 51 -36.17 0.15 -42.55
N THR A 52 -36.59 -1.11 -42.68
CA THR A 52 -36.56 -2.11 -41.60
C THR A 52 -35.13 -2.47 -41.23
N GLN A 53 -34.23 -2.65 -42.20
CA GLN A 53 -32.80 -2.90 -41.93
C GLN A 53 -32.14 -1.73 -41.22
N ILE A 54 -32.36 -0.49 -41.68
CA ILE A 54 -31.80 0.72 -41.05
C ILE A 54 -32.30 0.83 -39.60
N ARG A 55 -33.60 0.63 -39.38
CA ARG A 55 -34.20 0.67 -38.04
C ARG A 55 -33.68 -0.45 -37.15
N THR A 56 -33.52 -1.66 -37.66
CA THR A 56 -32.98 -2.79 -36.90
C THR A 56 -31.52 -2.56 -36.51
N HIS A 57 -30.71 -2.04 -37.43
CA HIS A 57 -29.31 -1.72 -37.16
C HIS A 57 -29.16 -0.58 -36.14
N SER A 58 -29.99 0.48 -36.24
CA SER A 58 -29.96 1.57 -35.27
C SER A 58 -30.39 1.10 -33.87
N ILE A 59 -31.43 0.27 -33.76
CA ILE A 59 -31.86 -0.35 -32.51
C ILE A 59 -30.76 -1.21 -31.92
N ARG A 60 -30.13 -2.10 -32.71
CA ARG A 60 -29.04 -2.95 -32.24
C ARG A 60 -27.87 -2.12 -31.71
N ARG A 61 -27.45 -1.10 -32.45
CA ARG A 61 -26.38 -0.19 -32.02
C ARG A 61 -26.73 0.56 -30.74
N ALA A 62 -27.99 0.99 -30.61
CA ALA A 62 -28.47 1.61 -29.38
C ALA A 62 -28.39 0.65 -28.19
N HIS A 63 -28.85 -0.61 -28.34
CA HIS A 63 -28.73 -1.63 -27.31
C HIS A 63 -27.28 -1.91 -26.91
N GLU A 64 -26.38 -2.05 -27.88
CA GLU A 64 -24.95 -2.26 -27.61
C GLU A 64 -24.32 -1.08 -26.86
N ASN A 65 -24.70 0.16 -27.20
CA ASN A 65 -24.23 1.35 -26.50
C ASN A 65 -24.80 1.44 -25.07
N ILE A 66 -26.08 1.10 -24.88
CA ILE A 66 -26.72 1.05 -23.56
C ILE A 66 -26.02 0.02 -22.68
N ASP A 67 -25.79 -1.21 -23.19
CA ASP A 67 -25.15 -2.28 -22.44
C ASP A 67 -23.71 -1.93 -22.03
N LYS A 68 -22.94 -1.31 -22.94
CA LYS A 68 -21.60 -0.79 -22.62
C LYS A 68 -21.63 0.29 -21.54
N THR A 69 -22.60 1.19 -21.61
CA THR A 69 -22.75 2.28 -20.62
C THR A 69 -23.17 1.73 -19.26
N LEU A 70 -24.06 0.74 -19.24
CA LEU A 70 -24.50 0.07 -18.02
C LEU A 70 -23.34 -0.64 -17.32
N LYS A 71 -22.53 -1.42 -18.06
CA LYS A 71 -21.32 -2.06 -17.52
C LYS A 71 -20.31 -1.05 -16.98
N ALA A 72 -20.10 0.07 -17.67
CA ALA A 72 -19.23 1.14 -17.18
C ALA A 72 -19.78 1.76 -15.88
N ALA A 73 -21.09 1.96 -15.77
CA ALA A 73 -21.73 2.48 -14.57
C ALA A 73 -21.63 1.50 -13.37
N GLU A 74 -21.79 0.19 -13.60
CA GLU A 74 -21.63 -0.85 -12.57
C GLU A 74 -20.22 -0.86 -11.97
N VAL A 75 -19.18 -0.74 -12.81
CA VAL A 75 -17.79 -0.65 -12.33
C VAL A 75 -17.61 0.57 -11.42
N ILE A 76 -18.16 1.73 -11.81
CA ILE A 76 -18.08 2.93 -10.99
C ILE A 76 -18.81 2.73 -9.66
N LEU A 77 -20.06 2.25 -9.68
CA LEU A 77 -20.84 1.99 -8.47
C LEU A 77 -20.13 1.04 -7.51
N SER A 78 -19.51 -0.04 -8.04
CA SER A 78 -18.74 -0.97 -7.22
C SER A 78 -17.59 -0.27 -6.47
N GLN A 79 -16.96 0.72 -7.11
CA GLN A 79 -15.87 1.49 -6.53
C GLN A 79 -16.34 2.46 -5.43
N PHE A 80 -17.55 3.01 -5.58
CA PHE A 80 -18.20 3.79 -4.53
C PHE A 80 -18.50 2.90 -3.31
N ASP A 81 -19.03 1.69 -3.52
CA ASP A 81 -19.32 0.75 -2.45
C ASP A 81 -18.05 0.33 -1.69
N LEU A 82 -16.95 0.10 -2.41
CA LEU A 82 -15.65 -0.19 -1.79
C LEU A 82 -15.15 0.98 -0.95
N THR A 83 -15.26 2.21 -1.46
CA THR A 83 -14.88 3.43 -0.71
C THR A 83 -15.70 3.56 0.58
N ARG A 84 -17.00 3.31 0.51
CA ARG A 84 -17.90 3.36 1.68
C ARG A 84 -17.60 2.28 2.71
N LYS A 85 -17.25 1.05 2.26
CA LYS A 85 -16.83 -0.03 3.15
C LYS A 85 -15.51 0.29 3.84
N ALA A 86 -14.54 0.83 3.09
CA ALA A 86 -13.26 1.25 3.64
C ALA A 86 -13.42 2.39 4.65
N GLU A 87 -14.29 3.37 4.38
CA GLU A 87 -14.60 4.48 5.30
C GLU A 87 -15.01 3.99 6.69
N ALA A 88 -15.92 3.01 6.77
CA ALA A 88 -16.34 2.45 8.06
C ALA A 88 -15.16 1.88 8.88
N LYS A 89 -14.22 1.20 8.21
CA LYS A 89 -12.99 0.69 8.82
C LYS A 89 -12.06 1.82 9.26
N ILE A 90 -11.88 2.85 8.42
CA ILE A 90 -11.03 4.02 8.73
C ILE A 90 -11.55 4.79 9.96
N LEU A 91 -12.87 4.91 10.11
CA LEU A 91 -13.48 5.62 11.22
C LEU A 91 -13.28 4.90 12.57
N ARG A 92 -13.38 3.56 12.59
CA ARG A 92 -13.12 2.75 13.79
C ARG A 92 -11.70 2.93 14.32
N GLY A 93 -10.72 3.03 13.42
CA GLY A 93 -9.31 3.19 13.79
C GLY A 93 -8.57 1.84 13.86
N PRO A 94 -7.23 1.87 13.98
CA PRO A 94 -6.39 0.68 13.90
C PRO A 94 -6.33 -0.13 15.21
N HIS A 95 -6.94 0.36 16.30
CA HIS A 95 -6.87 -0.27 17.62
C HIS A 95 -7.55 -1.64 17.71
N GLU A 96 -8.67 -1.84 17.00
CA GLU A 96 -9.42 -3.10 17.05
C GLU A 96 -8.80 -4.18 16.15
N ASP A 97 -8.44 -3.80 14.92
CA ASP A 97 -7.92 -4.70 13.90
C ASP A 97 -7.01 -3.92 12.95
N LEU A 98 -5.71 -3.99 13.21
CA LEU A 98 -4.72 -3.30 12.38
C LEU A 98 -4.72 -3.86 10.95
N GLU A 99 -4.82 -5.18 10.77
CA GLU A 99 -4.72 -5.81 9.45
C GLU A 99 -5.87 -5.36 8.55
N SER A 100 -7.12 -5.43 9.05
CA SER A 100 -8.29 -4.91 8.32
C SER A 100 -8.20 -3.41 8.06
N TYR A 101 -7.60 -2.65 8.97
CA TYR A 101 -7.42 -1.21 8.82
C TYR A 101 -6.43 -0.86 7.71
N LEU A 102 -5.30 -1.56 7.66
CA LEU A 102 -4.29 -1.40 6.61
C LEU A 102 -4.84 -1.82 5.25
N GLU A 103 -5.60 -2.92 5.19
CA GLU A 103 -6.30 -3.33 3.98
C GLU A 103 -7.26 -2.24 3.47
N ALA A 104 -7.96 -1.55 4.38
CA ALA A 104 -8.86 -0.45 4.01
C ALA A 104 -8.09 0.75 3.42
N ILE A 105 -6.91 1.05 3.93
CA ILE A 105 -6.03 2.10 3.39
C ILE A 105 -5.58 1.73 1.97
N ASP A 106 -5.15 0.48 1.76
CA ASP A 106 -4.71 0.02 0.45
C ASP A 106 -5.87 -0.02 -0.57
N GLN A 107 -7.07 -0.39 -0.13
CA GLN A 107 -8.29 -0.27 -0.93
C GLN A 107 -8.56 1.21 -1.32
N LEU A 108 -8.45 2.16 -0.39
CA LEU A 108 -8.61 3.58 -0.70
C LEU A 108 -7.55 4.08 -1.69
N ARG A 109 -6.28 3.69 -1.52
CA ARG A 109 -5.19 4.02 -2.45
C ARG A 109 -5.47 3.47 -3.86
N SER A 110 -5.93 2.22 -3.95
CA SER A 110 -6.36 1.61 -5.21
C SER A 110 -7.51 2.41 -5.84
N ASN A 111 -8.48 2.85 -5.04
CA ASN A 111 -9.59 3.65 -5.53
C ASN A 111 -9.17 5.01 -6.07
N VAL A 112 -8.28 5.69 -5.37
CA VAL A 112 -7.68 6.95 -5.84
C VAL A 112 -6.92 6.72 -7.16
N LYS A 113 -6.14 5.63 -7.26
CA LYS A 113 -5.41 5.30 -8.50
C LYS A 113 -6.35 5.01 -9.67
N PHE A 114 -7.44 4.28 -9.43
CA PHE A 114 -8.46 3.98 -10.44
C PHE A 114 -9.11 5.26 -11.00
N PHE A 115 -9.61 6.12 -10.12
CA PHE A 115 -10.29 7.35 -10.55
C PHE A 115 -9.34 8.41 -11.12
N SER A 116 -8.09 8.46 -10.66
CA SER A 116 -7.07 9.36 -11.23
C SER A 116 -6.60 8.94 -12.62
N SER A 117 -6.61 7.63 -12.92
CA SER A 117 -6.31 7.09 -14.25
C SER A 117 -7.48 7.29 -15.21
N ASN A 118 -8.72 7.17 -14.71
CA ASN A 118 -9.95 7.31 -15.48
C ASN A 118 -10.56 8.73 -15.36
N LYS A 119 -9.85 9.73 -15.88
CA LYS A 119 -10.28 11.16 -15.87
C LYS A 119 -11.56 11.47 -16.67
N SER A 120 -12.21 10.47 -17.26
CA SER A 120 -13.39 10.63 -18.12
C SER A 120 -14.66 11.05 -17.36
N PHE A 121 -14.66 10.96 -16.02
CA PHE A 121 -15.86 11.17 -15.21
C PHE A 121 -15.78 12.47 -14.42
N LYS A 122 -16.54 13.50 -14.80
CA LYS A 122 -16.62 14.74 -14.00
C LYS A 122 -17.16 14.51 -12.58
N SER A 123 -17.92 13.42 -12.34
CA SER A 123 -18.40 13.06 -11.00
C SER A 123 -17.36 12.38 -10.12
N SER A 124 -16.19 11.97 -10.66
CA SER A 124 -15.16 11.27 -9.87
C SER A 124 -14.36 12.21 -8.98
N ASP A 125 -14.39 13.52 -9.22
CA ASP A 125 -13.60 14.50 -8.45
C ASP A 125 -14.06 14.58 -6.98
N GLY A 126 -15.38 14.55 -6.75
CA GLY A 126 -15.92 14.49 -5.39
C GLY A 126 -15.48 13.24 -4.62
N VAL A 127 -15.46 12.08 -5.29
CA VAL A 127 -15.02 10.81 -4.69
C VAL A 127 -13.52 10.80 -4.44
N LEU A 128 -12.74 11.30 -5.38
CA LEU A 128 -11.29 11.44 -5.23
C LEU A 128 -10.97 12.32 -4.03
N ASN A 129 -11.65 13.45 -3.89
CA ASN A 129 -11.48 14.35 -2.76
C ASN A 129 -11.89 13.67 -1.44
N HIS A 130 -13.02 12.96 -1.41
CA HIS A 130 -13.46 12.19 -0.24
C HIS A 130 -12.46 11.08 0.14
N ALA A 131 -12.01 10.29 -0.82
CA ALA A 131 -11.04 9.22 -0.60
C ALA A 131 -9.68 9.77 -0.12
N ASN A 132 -9.22 10.90 -0.67
CA ASN A 132 -8.01 11.58 -0.21
C ASN A 132 -8.17 12.13 1.22
N GLN A 133 -9.33 12.69 1.57
CA GLN A 133 -9.62 13.12 2.95
C GLN A 133 -9.63 11.94 3.92
N LEU A 134 -10.22 10.81 3.52
CA LEU A 134 -10.20 9.58 4.30
C LEU A 134 -8.79 9.04 4.48
N LEU A 135 -7.96 9.06 3.43
CA LEU A 135 -6.55 8.68 3.52
C LEU A 135 -5.78 9.59 4.48
N ALA A 136 -5.95 10.91 4.38
CA ALA A 136 -5.32 11.85 5.31
C ALA A 136 -5.73 11.57 6.76
N LYS A 137 -7.03 11.36 7.00
CA LYS A 137 -7.55 10.99 8.32
C LYS A 137 -7.00 9.65 8.81
N ALA A 138 -6.86 8.68 7.90
CA ALA A 138 -6.30 7.37 8.22
C ALA A 138 -4.85 7.47 8.68
N ILE A 139 -4.05 8.27 7.97
CA ILE A 139 -2.64 8.51 8.31
C ILE A 139 -2.52 9.22 9.66
N SER A 140 -3.36 10.24 9.94
CA SER A 140 -3.36 10.89 11.26
C SER A 140 -3.70 9.92 12.40
N LYS A 141 -4.59 8.95 12.16
CA LYS A 141 -4.89 7.89 13.14
C LYS A 141 -3.72 6.92 13.31
N LEU A 142 -3.02 6.55 12.23
CA LEU A 142 -1.80 5.72 12.32
C LEU A 142 -0.70 6.43 13.12
N GLU A 143 -0.51 7.73 12.88
CA GLU A 143 0.46 8.55 13.62
C GLU A 143 0.17 8.56 15.12
N GLU A 144 -1.10 8.75 15.49
CA GLU A 144 -1.52 8.77 16.88
C GLU A 144 -1.36 7.40 17.54
N GLU A 145 -1.67 6.32 16.83
CA GLU A 145 -1.57 4.96 17.37
C GLU A 145 -0.12 4.52 17.49
N PHE A 146 0.74 4.88 16.53
CA PHE A 146 2.18 4.72 16.67
C PHE A 146 2.72 5.47 17.89
N ARG A 147 2.29 6.72 18.11
CA ARG A 147 2.66 7.51 19.29
C ARG A 147 2.19 6.85 20.59
N GLN A 148 0.92 6.46 20.66
CA GLN A 148 0.34 5.83 21.85
C GLN A 148 1.03 4.51 22.18
N LEU A 149 1.23 3.67 21.18
CA LEU A 149 1.92 2.40 21.34
C LEU A 149 3.35 2.61 21.82
N LEU A 150 4.10 3.52 21.18
CA LEU A 150 5.47 3.81 21.58
C LEU A 150 5.55 4.40 22.99
N THR A 151 4.62 5.28 23.37
CA THR A 151 4.58 5.91 24.70
C THR A 151 4.24 4.90 25.79
N ASN A 152 3.27 4.01 25.54
CA ASN A 152 2.81 3.02 26.51
C ASN A 152 3.88 1.96 26.83
N TYR A 153 4.69 1.61 25.83
CA TYR A 153 5.71 0.56 25.95
C TYR A 153 7.14 1.08 26.15
N SER A 154 7.38 2.39 25.98
CA SER A 154 8.65 3.02 26.33
C SER A 154 8.62 3.48 27.78
N LYS A 155 9.17 2.66 28.69
CA LYS A 155 9.29 3.01 30.10
C LYS A 155 10.74 3.33 30.47
N PRO A 156 11.00 4.30 31.37
CA PRO A 156 12.35 4.55 31.84
C PRO A 156 12.92 3.29 32.49
N VAL A 157 14.17 2.96 32.17
CA VAL A 157 14.83 1.78 32.73
C VAL A 157 15.24 2.07 34.16
N GLU A 158 14.85 1.19 35.09
CA GLU A 158 15.25 1.30 36.48
C GLU A 158 16.75 0.98 36.65
N PRO A 159 17.48 1.70 37.53
CA PRO A 159 18.92 1.49 37.75
C PRO A 159 19.28 0.04 38.07
N ASP A 160 18.46 -0.66 38.85
CA ASP A 160 18.69 -2.05 39.24
C ASP A 160 18.83 -2.99 38.03
N ARG A 161 17.99 -2.79 37.00
CA ARG A 161 18.05 -3.57 35.75
C ARG A 161 19.29 -3.24 34.92
N LEU A 162 19.77 -2.00 34.99
CA LEU A 162 21.02 -1.61 34.34
C LEU A 162 22.22 -2.23 35.06
N PHE A 163 22.18 -2.30 36.39
CA PHE A 163 23.23 -2.94 37.19
C PHE A 163 23.26 -4.46 37.02
N GLU A 164 22.12 -5.11 36.76
CA GLU A 164 22.06 -6.53 36.38
C GLU A 164 22.71 -6.81 35.02
N GLY A 165 22.67 -5.85 34.10
CA GLY A 165 23.33 -5.95 32.79
C GLY A 165 24.85 -5.79 32.82
N LEU A 166 25.43 -5.45 33.98
CA LEU A 166 26.87 -5.27 34.16
C LEU A 166 27.59 -6.56 34.56
N PRO A 167 28.86 -6.74 34.12
CA PRO A 167 29.74 -7.76 34.69
C PRO A 167 29.91 -7.58 36.19
N ASN A 168 30.07 -8.68 36.93
CA ASN A 168 30.22 -8.68 38.40
C ASN A 168 31.30 -7.73 38.94
N SER A 169 32.35 -7.44 38.17
CA SER A 169 33.42 -6.51 38.53
C SER A 169 33.01 -5.02 38.50
N LEU A 170 31.91 -4.67 37.85
CA LEU A 170 31.45 -3.30 37.64
C LEU A 170 30.15 -2.98 38.40
N ARG A 171 29.59 -3.96 39.13
CA ARG A 171 28.37 -3.77 39.92
C ARG A 171 28.71 -2.95 41.19
N PRO A 172 27.92 -1.94 41.57
CA PRO A 172 28.07 -1.28 42.85
C PRO A 172 28.01 -2.34 43.95
N SER A 173 29.02 -2.41 44.81
CA SER A 173 29.01 -3.33 45.95
C SER A 173 27.87 -2.90 46.88
N SER A 174 26.72 -3.56 46.79
CA SER A 174 25.65 -3.41 47.78
C SER A 174 26.21 -3.89 49.11
N SER A 175 26.50 -2.94 50.00
CA SER A 175 26.85 -3.18 51.38
C SER A 175 25.71 -3.95 52.07
N GLY A 176 25.91 -5.25 52.30
CA GLY A 176 24.96 -6.03 53.09
C GLY A 176 24.81 -7.49 52.68
N SER A 177 25.90 -8.23 52.50
CA SER A 177 25.82 -9.69 52.71
C SER A 177 27.08 -10.17 53.45
N PRO A 178 26.94 -10.89 54.58
CA PRO A 178 28.08 -11.20 55.45
C PRO A 178 29.09 -12.09 54.74
N ARG A 179 30.33 -11.58 54.60
CA ARG A 179 31.51 -12.39 54.25
C ARG A 179 31.61 -13.51 55.29
N LYS A 180 31.45 -14.77 54.86
CA LYS A 180 31.93 -15.90 55.66
C LYS A 180 33.45 -15.80 55.71
N HIS A 181 33.96 -15.80 56.94
CA HIS A 181 35.36 -15.83 57.33
C HIS A 181 36.17 -16.87 56.55
N GLY A 182 37.37 -16.45 56.16
CA GLY A 182 38.46 -17.28 55.65
C GLY A 182 39.70 -16.40 55.55
N ASP A 183 40.40 -16.28 56.66
CA ASP A 183 41.75 -15.71 56.74
C ASP A 183 42.69 -16.52 55.83
N ASP A 184 43.40 -15.86 54.92
CA ASP A 184 44.86 -15.96 54.93
C ASP A 184 45.53 -14.80 54.16
N ASN A 185 46.66 -14.39 54.71
CA ASN A 185 47.34 -13.12 54.49
C ASN A 185 48.56 -13.31 53.58
N THR A 186 48.55 -12.83 52.32
CA THR A 186 49.82 -12.47 51.63
C THR A 186 49.65 -11.52 50.43
N LYS A 187 50.14 -10.28 50.62
CA LYS A 187 50.83 -9.37 49.68
C LYS A 187 50.22 -9.08 48.29
N SER A 188 49.83 -7.82 48.10
CA SER A 188 49.81 -7.11 46.81
C SER A 188 51.22 -7.13 46.17
N PRO A 189 51.31 -7.09 44.83
CA PRO A 189 51.41 -5.78 44.19
C PRO A 189 50.45 -5.57 43.02
N THR A 190 50.20 -4.29 42.84
CA THR A 190 49.55 -3.52 41.79
C THR A 190 49.94 -3.95 40.37
N GLU A 191 49.11 -3.50 39.42
CA GLU A 191 49.26 -3.52 37.95
C GLU A 191 48.68 -4.76 37.25
N HIS A 192 47.44 -4.61 36.76
CA HIS A 192 46.92 -5.12 35.47
C HIS A 192 45.37 -5.01 35.43
N GLN A 193 44.79 -3.82 35.63
CA GLN A 193 43.34 -3.59 35.41
C GLN A 193 43.00 -3.09 34.00
N GLY A 194 43.97 -2.98 33.09
CA GLY A 194 43.78 -2.38 31.76
C GLY A 194 43.31 -3.33 30.65
N LYS A 195 43.44 -4.67 30.78
CA LYS A 195 43.26 -5.60 29.66
C LYS A 195 42.01 -6.48 29.71
N SER A 196 41.18 -6.40 30.76
CA SER A 196 39.99 -7.24 30.94
C SER A 196 38.67 -6.46 30.91
N LEU A 197 38.60 -5.35 30.17
CA LEU A 197 37.34 -4.61 29.98
C LEU A 197 36.79 -4.67 28.55
N GLU A 198 37.58 -5.15 27.59
CA GLU A 198 37.17 -5.25 26.18
C GLU A 198 36.27 -6.48 25.92
N ASN A 199 36.40 -7.54 26.74
CA ASN A 199 35.58 -8.77 26.64
C ASN A 199 34.48 -8.87 27.70
N ALA A 200 34.13 -7.76 28.36
CA ALA A 200 33.00 -7.72 29.27
C ALA A 200 31.69 -7.93 28.50
N ILE A 201 31.02 -9.05 28.71
CA ILE A 201 29.70 -9.33 28.12
C ILE A 201 28.68 -8.47 28.86
N TYR A 202 28.18 -7.43 28.18
CA TYR A 202 27.08 -6.60 28.66
C TYR A 202 25.76 -7.23 28.22
N THR A 203 24.82 -7.40 29.15
CA THR A 203 23.47 -7.85 28.78
C THR A 203 22.62 -6.61 28.54
N LEU A 204 22.23 -6.39 27.29
CA LEU A 204 21.46 -5.20 26.91
C LEU A 204 20.05 -5.27 27.52
N PRO A 205 19.56 -4.16 28.11
CA PRO A 205 18.20 -4.11 28.63
C PRO A 205 17.20 -4.12 27.47
N THR A 206 16.11 -4.87 27.64
CA THR A 206 14.98 -4.80 26.71
C THR A 206 14.25 -3.47 26.89
N LEU A 207 14.49 -2.52 26.00
CA LEU A 207 13.92 -1.17 26.08
C LEU A 207 12.47 -1.08 25.57
N ILE A 208 12.11 -1.96 24.63
CA ILE A 208 10.75 -2.14 24.11
C ILE A 208 10.49 -3.65 24.07
N PRO A 209 9.33 -4.14 24.55
CA PRO A 209 9.02 -5.56 24.50
C PRO A 209 9.04 -6.09 23.05
N PRO A 210 9.69 -7.23 22.77
CA PRO A 210 9.86 -7.75 21.40
C PRO A 210 8.53 -8.08 20.71
N ARG A 211 7.46 -8.32 21.48
CA ARG A 211 6.11 -8.55 20.96
C ARG A 211 5.50 -7.32 20.28
N ILE A 212 5.94 -6.13 20.63
CA ILE A 212 5.40 -4.85 20.13
C ILE A 212 6.19 -4.34 18.91
N ILE A 213 7.41 -4.83 18.72
CA ILE A 213 8.28 -4.40 17.61
C ILE A 213 7.65 -4.67 16.24
N PRO A 214 7.06 -5.86 15.95
CA PRO A 214 6.39 -6.09 14.67
C PRO A 214 5.25 -5.10 14.43
N LEU A 215 4.44 -4.83 15.47
CA LEU A 215 3.32 -3.90 15.37
C LEU A 215 3.77 -2.47 15.08
N LEU A 216 4.83 -2.00 15.75
CA LEU A 216 5.45 -0.70 15.48
C LEU A 216 6.05 -0.65 14.07
N HIS A 217 6.63 -1.77 13.60
CA HIS A 217 7.19 -1.87 12.26
C HIS A 217 6.11 -1.75 11.18
N ASP A 218 4.98 -2.46 11.33
CA ASP A 218 3.87 -2.41 10.39
C ASP A 218 3.28 -1.00 10.29
N LEU A 219 3.07 -0.34 11.44
CA LEU A 219 2.63 1.06 11.50
C LEU A 219 3.64 2.00 10.83
N ALA A 220 4.93 1.86 11.15
CA ALA A 220 6.01 2.66 10.60
C ALA A 220 6.14 2.50 9.08
N GLN A 221 6.04 1.26 8.58
CA GLN A 221 6.08 0.96 7.16
C GLN A 221 4.93 1.64 6.42
N GLN A 222 3.74 1.63 6.99
CA GLN A 222 2.55 2.23 6.37
C GLN A 222 2.63 3.77 6.35
N MET A 223 3.14 4.37 7.43
CA MET A 223 3.46 5.79 7.48
C MET A 223 4.55 6.17 6.47
N ALA A 224 5.58 5.33 6.31
CA ALA A 224 6.65 5.55 5.34
C ALA A 224 6.15 5.48 3.89
N GLN A 225 5.31 4.50 3.56
CA GLN A 225 4.66 4.39 2.25
C GLN A 225 3.73 5.57 1.95
N ALA A 226 3.11 6.15 2.98
CA ALA A 226 2.32 7.37 2.86
C ALA A 226 3.17 8.64 2.67
N GLY A 227 4.50 8.58 2.83
CA GLY A 227 5.39 9.73 2.76
C GLY A 227 5.55 10.49 4.09
N HIS A 228 5.01 9.96 5.19
CA HIS A 228 5.04 10.61 6.52
C HIS A 228 6.28 10.25 7.34
N GLN A 229 7.42 10.01 6.67
CA GLN A 229 8.68 9.60 7.30
C GLN A 229 9.18 10.63 8.33
N GLN A 230 9.09 11.93 8.01
CA GLN A 230 9.53 12.98 8.93
C GLN A 230 8.75 12.96 10.25
N GLN A 231 7.45 12.71 10.18
CA GLN A 231 6.59 12.66 11.35
C GLN A 231 6.85 11.40 12.18
N LEU A 232 7.06 10.25 11.51
CA LEU A 232 7.51 9.01 12.14
C LEU A 232 8.79 9.24 12.96
N PHE A 233 9.82 9.83 12.35
CA PHE A 233 11.09 10.12 13.02
C PHE A 233 10.92 11.09 14.20
N ARG A 234 10.09 12.13 14.06
CA ARG A 234 9.81 13.07 15.15
C ARG A 234 9.16 12.36 16.33
N ILE A 235 8.09 11.58 16.09
CA ILE A 235 7.40 10.85 17.15
C ILE A 235 8.35 9.89 17.86
N TYR A 236 9.13 9.12 17.10
CA TYR A 236 10.10 8.20 17.65
C TYR A 236 11.13 8.93 18.52
N ARG A 237 11.81 9.92 17.94
CA ARG A 237 12.85 10.70 18.60
C ARG A 237 12.33 11.36 19.87
N ASP A 238 11.21 12.08 19.80
CA ASP A 238 10.73 12.88 20.92
C ASP A 238 10.29 11.98 22.09
N THR A 239 9.66 10.84 21.78
CA THR A 239 9.23 9.86 22.79
C THR A 239 10.44 9.15 23.42
N ARG A 240 11.33 8.59 22.59
CA ARG A 240 12.50 7.82 23.05
C ARG A 240 13.52 8.69 23.75
N ALA A 241 13.81 9.88 23.24
CA ALA A 241 14.73 10.82 23.89
C ALA A 241 14.23 11.23 25.28
N SER A 242 12.92 11.48 25.43
CA SER A 242 12.33 11.80 26.74
C SER A 242 12.50 10.64 27.74
N VAL A 243 12.19 9.41 27.32
CA VAL A 243 12.31 8.20 28.16
C VAL A 243 13.76 7.90 28.53
N LEU A 244 14.67 8.10 27.58
CA LEU A 244 16.10 7.90 27.76
C LEU A 244 16.68 8.94 28.71
N GLU A 245 16.31 10.21 28.57
CA GLU A 245 16.70 11.27 29.50
C GLU A 245 16.21 10.98 30.93
N GLN A 246 14.98 10.49 31.09
CA GLN A 246 14.46 10.07 32.39
C GLN A 246 15.24 8.88 32.97
N SER A 247 15.63 7.91 32.14
CA SER A 247 16.43 6.75 32.57
C SER A 247 17.82 7.17 33.05
N VAL A 248 18.46 8.09 32.32
CA VAL A 248 19.77 8.65 32.68
C VAL A 248 19.69 9.48 33.96
N ARG A 249 18.62 10.26 34.16
CA ARG A 249 18.37 10.98 35.42
C ARG A 249 18.16 10.02 36.60
N LYS A 250 17.37 8.96 36.43
CA LYS A 250 17.16 7.92 37.47
C LYS A 250 18.45 7.20 37.86
N LEU A 251 19.39 7.04 36.92
CA LEU A 251 20.70 6.46 37.16
C LEU A 251 21.58 7.35 38.06
N GLY A 252 21.24 8.64 38.24
CA GLY A 252 21.98 9.60 39.06
C GLY A 252 22.83 10.57 38.26
N VAL A 253 22.64 10.64 36.94
CA VAL A 253 23.27 11.69 36.10
C VAL A 253 22.44 12.96 36.23
N GLU A 254 22.86 13.84 37.13
CA GLU A 254 22.25 15.14 37.35
C GLU A 254 22.71 16.16 36.30
N ARG A 255 21.81 17.06 35.88
CA ARG A 255 22.21 18.28 35.18
C ARG A 255 22.67 19.29 36.23
N LEU A 256 23.97 19.54 36.29
CA LEU A 256 24.55 20.58 37.13
C LEU A 256 24.77 21.84 36.29
N SER A 257 24.40 23.01 36.81
CA SER A 257 24.74 24.29 36.18
C SER A 257 26.16 24.72 36.56
N LYS A 258 26.72 25.68 35.81
CA LYS A 258 28.04 26.24 36.10
C LYS A 258 28.10 26.83 37.52
N ASP A 259 27.03 27.46 37.96
CA ASP A 259 26.95 28.10 39.28
C ASP A 259 26.87 27.07 40.41
N ASP A 260 26.20 25.93 40.18
CA ASP A 260 26.12 24.83 41.16
C ASP A 260 27.49 24.21 41.39
N VAL A 261 28.26 24.01 40.31
CA VAL A 261 29.61 23.45 40.36
C VAL A 261 30.56 24.39 41.10
N GLN A 262 30.46 25.71 40.88
CA GLN A 262 31.33 26.70 41.52
C GLN A 262 31.06 26.87 43.02
N LYS A 263 29.84 26.61 43.47
CA LYS A 263 29.45 26.72 44.89
C LYS A 263 29.65 25.41 45.67
N MET A 264 30.00 24.31 44.99
CA MET A 264 30.12 23.01 45.63
C MET A 264 31.49 22.81 46.28
N GLN A 265 31.51 22.13 47.42
CA GLN A 265 32.75 21.71 48.08
C GLN A 265 33.49 20.69 47.20
N TRP A 266 34.82 20.79 47.19
CA TRP A 266 35.67 19.99 46.30
C TRP A 266 35.49 18.48 46.51
N GLU A 267 35.37 18.03 47.76
CA GLU A 267 35.23 16.60 48.09
C GLU A 267 33.91 16.03 47.56
N VAL A 268 32.84 16.83 47.61
CA VAL A 268 31.52 16.45 47.05
C VAL A 268 31.58 16.45 45.53
N LEU A 269 32.32 17.39 44.93
CA LEU A 269 32.49 17.47 43.49
C LEU A 269 33.29 16.30 42.93
N GLU A 270 34.38 15.92 43.59
CA GLU A 270 35.20 14.77 43.23
C GLU A 270 34.39 13.46 43.27
N ALA A 271 33.60 13.25 44.32
CA ALA A 271 32.70 12.10 44.42
C ALA A 271 31.64 12.10 43.30
N LYS A 272 31.05 13.27 42.96
CA LYS A 272 30.10 13.38 41.86
C LYS A 272 30.75 13.13 40.50
N ILE A 273 31.99 13.56 40.26
CA ILE A 273 32.74 13.27 39.03
C ILE A 273 32.95 11.76 38.89
N GLY A 274 33.37 11.08 39.95
CA GLY A 274 33.54 9.63 39.96
C GLY A 274 32.24 8.88 39.61
N ASN A 275 31.14 9.25 40.26
CA ASN A 275 29.81 8.69 39.98
C ASN A 275 29.35 9.01 38.55
N TRP A 276 29.58 10.22 38.06
CA TRP A 276 29.22 10.62 36.70
C TRP A 276 29.95 9.79 35.65
N ILE A 277 31.26 9.58 35.81
CA ILE A 277 32.05 8.72 34.90
C ILE A 277 31.51 7.30 34.90
N HIS A 278 31.16 6.76 36.07
CA HIS A 278 30.60 5.42 36.22
C HIS A 278 29.23 5.32 35.53
N TYR A 279 28.30 6.22 35.83
CA TYR A 279 26.94 6.23 35.27
C TYR A 279 26.93 6.52 33.77
N MET A 280 27.79 7.41 33.27
CA MET A 280 27.90 7.65 31.82
C MET A 280 28.44 6.43 31.09
N ARG A 281 29.37 5.66 31.68
CA ARG A 281 29.82 4.40 31.10
C ARG A 281 28.67 3.39 30.98
N ILE A 282 27.81 3.30 32.00
CA ILE A 282 26.60 2.46 31.98
C ILE A 282 25.64 2.95 30.89
N ALA A 283 25.36 4.26 30.83
CA ALA A 283 24.47 4.84 29.84
C ALA A 283 24.93 4.57 28.40
N VAL A 284 26.23 4.71 28.12
CA VAL A 284 26.80 4.44 26.80
C VAL A 284 26.78 2.96 26.44
N LYS A 285 27.20 2.09 27.35
CA LYS A 285 27.35 0.66 27.05
C LYS A 285 26.04 -0.13 27.08
N LEU A 286 25.01 0.37 27.76
CA LEU A 286 23.73 -0.35 27.93
C LEU A 286 22.56 0.40 27.31
N LEU A 287 22.33 1.67 27.68
CA LEU A 287 21.15 2.42 27.22
C LEU A 287 21.25 2.82 25.74
N PHE A 288 22.35 3.48 25.32
CA PHE A 288 22.52 3.88 23.92
C PHE A 288 22.74 2.67 23.00
N ALA A 289 23.44 1.65 23.49
CA ALA A 289 23.60 0.40 22.75
C ALA A 289 22.26 -0.33 22.53
N GLY A 290 21.35 -0.29 23.51
CA GLY A 290 20.01 -0.86 23.39
C GLY A 290 19.05 -0.07 22.48
N GLU A 291 19.35 1.20 22.18
CA GLU A 291 18.54 2.06 21.28
C GLU A 291 18.86 1.84 19.79
N ASN A 292 20.03 1.27 19.49
CA ASN A 292 20.51 1.04 18.12
C ASN A 292 20.04 -0.31 17.51
N LEU A 293 19.19 -1.05 18.21
CA LEU A 293 18.60 -2.33 17.79
C LEU A 293 17.16 -2.16 17.34
#